data_AF-A0A1W5YTJ3-F1
#
_entry.id   AF-A0A1W5YTJ3-F1
#
_cell.length_a   1.000
_cell.length_b   1.000
_cell.length_c   1.000
_cell.angle_alpha   90.00
_cell.angle_beta   90.00
_cell.angle_gamma   90.00
#
_symmetry.space_group_name_H-M   'P 1'
#
loop_
_entity.id
_entity.type
_entity.pdbx_description
1 polymer ?
#
loop_
_entity_poly.entity_id
_entity_poly.type
_entity_poly.pdbx_seq_one_letter_code
_entity_poly.pdbx_strand_id
1 'polypeptide(L)'
;MDRENAGFEPATGDGPPPGGRGEARAASVRTAFEGLLQIRRLTGGGGGADPAGSPAPWELHRPVRAVALALESSGAKPSAVDAAGHRVSTGYRVRTGETPRSVRVDWAGPPGSGAAHQEEEALAGCAEVLRRLGWTVLLYRGPRRRRYLEVEPPAGVPGAR
;
A
#
# COMPACT_ATOMS: atom_id res chain seq x y z
N MET A 1 -3.25 -3.14 -30.66
CA MET A 1 -1.85 -3.34 -30.21
C MET A 1 -1.53 -2.15 -29.34
N ASP A 2 -1.91 -2.18 -28.06
CA ASP A 2 -1.69 -1.09 -27.09
C ASP A 2 -1.63 -1.68 -25.66
N ARG A 3 -0.74 -2.65 -25.45
CA ARG A 3 -0.52 -3.27 -24.12
C ARG A 3 0.93 -3.31 -23.67
N GLU A 4 1.84 -2.68 -24.41
CA GLU A 4 3.28 -2.79 -24.16
C GLU A 4 3.85 -1.65 -23.30
N ASN A 5 3.02 -0.75 -22.77
CA ASN A 5 3.50 0.29 -21.84
C ASN A 5 2.55 0.62 -20.69
N ALA A 6 1.75 -0.35 -20.23
CA ALA A 6 1.13 -0.22 -18.92
C ALA A 6 2.16 -0.63 -17.86
N GLY A 7 2.77 0.34 -17.19
CA GLY A 7 3.68 0.07 -16.08
C GLY A 7 3.05 -0.85 -15.02
N PHE A 8 3.89 -1.51 -14.21
CA PHE A 8 3.41 -2.41 -13.15
C PHE A 8 2.41 -1.70 -12.23
N GLU A 9 1.25 -2.32 -11.97
CA GLU A 9 0.25 -1.81 -11.05
C GLU A 9 0.13 -2.72 -9.80
N PRO A 10 0.41 -2.18 -8.60
CA PRO A 10 0.26 -2.92 -7.34
C PRO A 10 -1.21 -3.14 -7.00
N ALA A 11 -1.50 -4.23 -6.31
CA ALA A 11 -2.86 -4.56 -5.89
C ALA A 11 -3.28 -3.64 -4.74
N THR A 12 -4.36 -2.88 -4.93
CA THR A 12 -4.91 -1.98 -3.90
C THR A 12 -5.91 -2.66 -2.99
N GLY A 13 -6.42 -3.84 -3.34
CA GLY A 13 -7.47 -4.52 -2.59
C GLY A 13 -8.90 -4.24 -3.04
N ASP A 14 -9.10 -3.32 -3.99
CA ASP A 14 -10.40 -3.03 -4.62
C ASP A 14 -10.50 -3.51 -6.07
N GLY A 15 -9.42 -4.08 -6.61
CA GLY A 15 -9.41 -4.71 -7.93
C GLY A 15 -9.77 -6.19 -7.88
N PRO A 16 -9.79 -6.86 -9.06
CA PRO A 16 -9.86 -8.31 -9.12
C PRO A 16 -8.68 -8.97 -8.38
N PRO A 17 -8.79 -10.26 -8.02
CA PRO A 17 -7.66 -11.01 -7.49
C PRO A 17 -6.42 -10.82 -8.38
N PRO A 18 -5.22 -10.63 -7.80
CA PRO A 18 -4.00 -10.46 -8.58
C PRO A 18 -3.85 -11.59 -9.60
N GLY A 19 -3.74 -11.23 -10.88
CA GLY A 19 -3.60 -12.20 -11.97
C GLY A 19 -2.21 -12.84 -12.01
N GLY A 20 -2.11 -13.96 -12.72
CA GLY A 20 -0.86 -14.72 -12.91
C GLY A 20 -0.62 -15.78 -11.84
N ARG A 21 0.41 -16.61 -12.05
CA ARG A 21 0.86 -17.56 -11.01
C ARG A 21 1.52 -16.78 -9.88
N GLY A 22 1.33 -17.21 -8.64
CA GLY A 22 1.80 -16.50 -7.44
C GLY A 22 3.29 -16.10 -7.48
N GLU A 23 4.15 -16.97 -7.99
CA GLU A 23 5.59 -16.72 -8.14
C GLU A 23 5.90 -15.61 -9.15
N ALA A 24 5.23 -15.62 -10.31
CA ALA A 24 5.41 -14.60 -11.34
C ALA A 24 4.95 -13.21 -10.86
N ARG A 25 3.86 -13.17 -10.09
CA ARG A 25 3.40 -11.93 -9.44
C ARG A 25 4.42 -11.45 -8.42
N ALA A 26 4.91 -12.34 -7.56
CA ALA A 26 5.92 -12.01 -6.55
C ALA A 26 7.22 -11.46 -7.17
N ALA A 27 7.68 -12.03 -8.29
CA ALA A 27 8.85 -11.53 -9.02
C ALA A 27 8.61 -10.13 -9.61
N SER A 28 7.42 -9.88 -10.15
CA SER A 28 7.03 -8.58 -10.70
C SER A 28 6.96 -7.50 -9.61
N VAL A 29 6.34 -7.83 -8.47
CA VAL A 29 6.27 -6.95 -7.28
C VAL A 29 7.66 -6.61 -6.77
N ARG A 30 8.54 -7.62 -6.65
CA ARG A 30 9.93 -7.43 -6.21
C ARG A 30 10.68 -6.48 -7.13
N THR A 31 10.61 -6.71 -8.44
CA THR A 31 11.26 -5.86 -9.45
C THR A 31 10.77 -4.42 -9.36
N ALA A 32 9.45 -4.22 -9.24
CA ALA A 32 8.87 -2.89 -9.10
C ALA A 32 9.29 -2.18 -7.80
N PHE A 33 9.39 -2.92 -6.70
CA PHE A 33 9.80 -2.39 -5.40
C PHE A 33 11.31 -2.07 -5.34
N GLU A 34 12.16 -2.91 -5.92
CA GLU A 34 13.59 -2.62 -6.09
C GLU A 34 13.81 -1.36 -6.93
N GLY A 35 13.04 -1.21 -8.01
CA GLY A 35 13.04 0.01 -8.84
C GLY A 35 12.65 1.26 -8.02
N LEU A 36 11.61 1.17 -7.19
CA LEU A 36 11.20 2.24 -6.26
C LEU A 36 12.37 2.65 -5.34
N LEU A 37 13.00 1.69 -4.67
CA LEU A 37 14.12 1.96 -3.75
C LEU A 37 15.35 2.53 -4.47
N GLN A 38 15.60 2.10 -5.71
CA GLN A 38 16.67 2.64 -6.53
C GLN A 38 16.41 4.11 -6.92
N ILE A 39 15.17 4.45 -7.28
CA ILE A 39 14.81 5.85 -7.55
C ILE A 39 15.00 6.68 -6.26
N ARG A 40 14.50 6.21 -5.11
CA ARG A 40 14.70 6.90 -3.81
C ARG A 40 16.18 7.19 -3.56
N ARG A 41 17.07 6.20 -3.76
CA ARG A 41 18.52 6.34 -3.62
C ARG A 41 19.09 7.45 -4.51
N LEU A 42 18.65 7.50 -5.77
CA LEU A 42 19.15 8.48 -6.75
C LEU A 42 18.59 9.88 -6.50
N THR A 43 17.34 10.00 -6.02
CA THR A 43 16.65 11.28 -5.84
C THR A 43 16.74 11.87 -4.43
N GLY A 44 17.14 11.07 -3.43
CA GLY A 44 17.15 11.41 -2.00
C GLY A 44 18.20 12.44 -1.55
N GLY A 45 18.74 13.25 -2.47
CA GLY A 45 19.62 14.37 -2.14
C GLY A 45 20.96 13.95 -1.53
N GLY A 46 21.85 13.36 -2.33
CA GLY A 46 23.30 13.32 -2.10
C GLY A 46 23.79 12.78 -0.74
N GLY A 47 24.21 11.51 -0.72
CA GLY A 47 25.13 10.97 0.30
C GLY A 47 24.46 10.21 1.45
N GLY A 48 24.31 8.89 1.28
CA GLY A 48 24.26 7.93 2.40
C GLY A 48 22.95 7.80 3.20
N ALA A 49 21.91 8.60 2.92
CA ALA A 49 20.60 8.38 3.54
C ALA A 49 20.00 7.02 3.14
N ASP A 50 19.49 6.27 4.11
CA ASP A 50 18.81 5.00 3.86
C ASP A 50 17.64 5.23 2.88
N PRO A 51 17.60 4.56 1.71
CA PRO A 51 16.47 4.65 0.78
C PRO A 51 15.14 4.24 1.41
N ALA A 52 15.14 3.50 2.51
CA ALA A 52 13.92 3.20 3.27
C ALA A 52 13.48 4.37 4.19
N GLY A 53 14.34 5.35 4.47
CA GLY A 53 14.14 6.35 5.53
C GLY A 53 13.10 7.44 5.25
N SER A 54 12.73 7.69 3.98
CA SER A 54 11.67 8.66 3.64
C SER A 54 11.12 8.42 2.23
N PRO A 55 9.79 8.59 1.99
CA PRO A 55 9.23 8.60 0.64
C PRO A 55 9.79 9.73 -0.21
N ALA A 56 10.14 9.43 -1.47
CA ALA A 56 10.59 10.42 -2.43
C ALA A 56 9.42 11.32 -2.89
N PRO A 57 9.68 12.56 -3.36
CA PRO A 57 8.64 13.52 -3.72
C PRO A 57 7.60 13.00 -4.72
N TRP A 58 8.01 12.16 -5.67
CA TRP A 58 7.10 11.58 -6.67
C TRP A 58 6.17 10.51 -6.10
N GLU A 59 6.55 9.82 -5.01
CA GLU A 59 5.65 8.89 -4.30
C GLU A 59 4.49 9.64 -3.67
N LEU A 60 4.75 10.87 -3.19
CA LEU A 60 3.74 11.74 -2.59
C LEU A 60 2.70 12.22 -3.60
N HIS A 61 3.00 12.17 -4.91
CA HIS A 61 2.04 12.47 -5.98
C HIS A 61 1.19 11.25 -6.35
N ARG A 62 1.59 10.02 -5.96
CA ARG A 62 0.83 8.78 -6.18
C ARG A 62 0.86 7.90 -4.92
N PRO A 63 0.38 8.39 -3.77
CA PRO A 63 0.65 7.75 -2.48
C PRO A 63 -0.07 6.42 -2.33
N VAL A 64 -1.29 6.26 -2.89
CA VAL A 64 -2.01 4.97 -2.92
C VAL A 64 -1.18 3.89 -3.61
N ARG A 65 -0.57 4.22 -4.75
CA ARG A 65 0.28 3.28 -5.49
C ARG A 65 1.54 2.92 -4.70
N ALA A 66 2.19 3.89 -4.08
CA ALA A 66 3.39 3.66 -3.27
C ALA A 66 3.09 2.77 -2.05
N VAL A 67 2.02 3.06 -1.31
CA VAL A 67 1.57 2.27 -0.15
C VAL A 67 1.16 0.85 -0.56
N ALA A 68 0.39 0.70 -1.64
CA ALA A 68 0.00 -0.63 -2.13
C ALA A 68 1.22 -1.47 -2.55
N LEU A 69 2.20 -0.88 -3.24
CA LEU A 69 3.42 -1.58 -3.64
C LEU A 69 4.26 -2.01 -2.43
N ALA A 70 4.35 -1.18 -1.40
CA ALA A 70 5.05 -1.50 -0.15
C ALA A 70 4.39 -2.67 0.61
N LEU A 71 3.06 -2.70 0.71
CA LEU A 71 2.36 -3.79 1.37
C LEU A 71 2.43 -5.09 0.55
N GLU A 72 2.31 -5.00 -0.77
CA GLU A 72 2.42 -6.18 -1.62
C GLU A 72 3.84 -6.76 -1.60
N SER A 73 4.88 -5.91 -1.59
CA SER A 73 6.28 -6.35 -1.52
C SER A 73 6.65 -6.99 -0.19
N SER A 74 5.93 -6.67 0.90
CA SER A 74 6.08 -7.34 2.19
C SER A 74 5.39 -8.71 2.26
N GLY A 75 4.68 -9.12 1.20
CA GLY A 75 3.88 -10.34 1.17
C GLY A 75 2.53 -10.23 1.88
N ALA A 76 2.11 -9.02 2.28
CA ALA A 76 0.75 -8.83 2.77
C ALA A 76 -0.24 -9.18 1.66
N LYS A 77 -1.34 -9.86 1.99
CA LYS A 77 -2.33 -10.24 0.98
C LYS A 77 -3.27 -9.07 0.72
N PRO A 78 -3.46 -8.63 -0.53
CA PRO A 78 -4.53 -7.70 -0.87
C PRO A 78 -5.87 -8.40 -0.71
N SER A 79 -6.89 -7.61 -0.34
CA SER A 79 -8.27 -8.03 -0.57
C SER A 79 -8.56 -8.04 -2.09
N ALA A 80 -9.76 -8.46 -2.49
CA ALA A 80 -10.14 -8.47 -3.90
C ALA A 80 -11.65 -8.48 -4.04
N VAL A 81 -12.14 -7.99 -5.18
CA VAL A 81 -13.56 -8.04 -5.56
C VAL A 81 -13.75 -8.83 -6.86
N ASP A 82 -14.92 -9.44 -7.03
CA ASP A 82 -15.33 -10.03 -8.31
C ASP A 82 -15.85 -8.97 -9.29
N ALA A 83 -16.30 -9.39 -10.47
CA ALA A 83 -16.86 -8.51 -11.49
C ALA A 83 -18.16 -7.79 -11.05
N ALA A 84 -18.86 -8.33 -10.03
CA ALA A 84 -20.04 -7.70 -9.44
C ALA A 84 -19.69 -6.76 -8.27
N GLY A 85 -18.40 -6.61 -7.94
CA GLY A 85 -17.93 -5.79 -6.83
C GLY A 85 -18.03 -6.48 -5.46
N HIS A 86 -18.40 -7.76 -5.40
CA HIS A 86 -18.42 -8.49 -4.14
C HIS A 86 -17.02 -8.88 -3.71
N ARG A 87 -16.72 -8.71 -2.43
CA ARG A 87 -15.42 -9.06 -1.88
C ARG A 87 -15.26 -10.58 -1.85
N VAL A 88 -14.17 -11.07 -2.46
CA VAL A 88 -13.87 -12.51 -2.61
C VAL A 88 -12.60 -12.96 -1.87
N SER A 89 -11.80 -12.01 -1.38
CA SER A 89 -10.58 -12.30 -0.60
C SER A 89 -10.49 -11.40 0.64
N THR A 90 -10.02 -11.95 1.75
CA THR A 90 -9.66 -11.16 2.94
C THR A 90 -8.23 -10.64 2.80
N GLY A 91 -8.03 -9.35 3.05
CA GLY A 91 -6.71 -8.75 2.97
C GLY A 91 -6.73 -7.24 3.20
N TYR A 92 -5.60 -6.59 2.93
CA TYR A 92 -5.52 -5.14 3.00
C TYR A 92 -6.33 -4.49 1.88
N ARG A 93 -6.82 -3.30 2.14
CA ARG A 93 -7.47 -2.41 1.17
C ARG A 93 -6.87 -1.02 1.33
N VAL A 94 -6.28 -0.50 0.25
CA VAL A 94 -5.63 0.80 0.15
C VAL A 94 -6.50 1.72 -0.71
N ARG A 95 -6.83 2.91 -0.20
CA ARG A 95 -7.54 3.95 -0.94
C ARG A 95 -7.03 5.34 -0.55
N THR A 96 -7.45 6.36 -1.28
CA THR A 96 -7.24 7.75 -0.87
C THR A 96 -7.81 7.97 0.53
N GLY A 97 -7.02 8.65 1.37
CA GLY A 97 -7.41 9.06 2.71
C GLY A 97 -8.28 10.31 2.70
N GLU A 98 -8.32 11.00 3.83
CA GLU A 98 -9.10 12.24 3.97
C GLU A 98 -8.51 13.41 3.16
N THR A 99 -7.20 13.41 2.96
CA THR A 99 -6.49 14.40 2.12
C THR A 99 -5.96 13.74 0.84
N PRO A 100 -5.68 14.51 -0.23
CA PRO A 100 -5.11 13.95 -1.46
C PRO A 100 -3.73 13.28 -1.28
N ARG A 101 -3.00 13.61 -0.20
CA ARG A 101 -1.68 13.03 0.11
C ARG A 101 -1.75 11.90 1.14
N SER A 102 -2.86 11.75 1.84
CA SER A 102 -3.04 10.69 2.82
C SER A 102 -3.67 9.46 2.17
N VAL A 103 -3.39 8.31 2.76
CA VAL A 103 -3.83 7.00 2.27
C VAL A 103 -4.46 6.26 3.41
N ARG A 104 -5.65 5.74 3.17
CA ARG A 104 -6.34 4.90 4.13
C ARG A 104 -6.09 3.43 3.83
N VAL A 105 -5.64 2.69 4.85
CA VAL A 105 -5.50 1.24 4.80
C VAL A 105 -6.46 0.59 5.80
N ASP A 106 -7.32 -0.31 5.33
CA ASP A 106 -8.13 -1.16 6.21
C ASP A 106 -7.98 -2.64 5.86
N TRP A 107 -8.57 -3.48 6.70
CA TRP A 107 -8.61 -4.92 6.52
C TRP A 107 -10.03 -5.36 6.14
N ALA A 108 -10.20 -5.78 4.89
CA ALA A 108 -11.49 -6.07 4.30
C ALA A 108 -11.56 -7.53 3.83
N GLY A 109 -12.72 -8.15 3.95
CA GLY A 109 -12.97 -9.50 3.45
C GLY A 109 -14.44 -9.75 3.12
N PRO A 110 -14.75 -10.92 2.53
CA PRO A 110 -16.12 -11.35 2.27
C PRO A 110 -16.98 -11.37 3.55
N PRO A 111 -18.32 -11.24 3.44
CA PRO A 111 -19.20 -11.48 4.57
C PRO A 111 -18.90 -12.84 5.24
N GLY A 112 -18.80 -12.86 6.57
CA GLY A 112 -18.52 -14.09 7.33
C GLY A 112 -17.05 -14.53 7.35
N SER A 113 -16.12 -13.84 6.67
CA SER A 113 -14.71 -14.28 6.58
C SER A 113 -13.89 -14.13 7.87
N GLY A 114 -14.46 -13.52 8.92
CA GLY A 114 -13.74 -13.23 10.16
C GLY A 114 -12.76 -12.05 10.05
N ALA A 115 -12.75 -11.28 8.95
CA ALA A 115 -11.87 -10.11 8.78
C ALA A 115 -11.95 -9.10 9.95
N ALA A 116 -13.08 -9.01 10.65
CA ALA A 116 -13.23 -8.20 11.87
C ALA A 116 -12.28 -8.61 12.99
N HIS A 117 -12.08 -9.91 13.19
CA HIS A 117 -11.26 -10.46 14.27
C HIS A 117 -9.77 -10.37 13.95
N GLN A 118 -9.41 -10.40 12.66
CA GLN A 118 -8.03 -10.33 12.19
C GLN A 118 -7.51 -8.90 12.03
N GLU A 119 -8.39 -7.89 11.98
CA GLU A 119 -8.00 -6.54 11.55
C GLU A 119 -6.88 -5.94 12.41
N GLU A 120 -6.86 -6.22 13.71
CA GLU A 120 -5.91 -5.57 14.62
C GLU A 120 -4.48 -6.05 14.36
N GLU A 121 -4.27 -7.37 14.34
CA GLU A 121 -2.98 -7.98 14.01
C GLU A 121 -2.55 -7.65 12.59
N ALA A 122 -3.47 -7.73 11.62
CA ALA A 122 -3.16 -7.48 10.23
C ALA A 122 -2.77 -6.01 9.97
N LEU A 123 -3.48 -5.05 10.58
CA LEU A 123 -3.14 -3.63 10.46
C LEU A 123 -1.85 -3.29 11.23
N ALA A 124 -1.55 -3.97 12.34
CA ALA A 124 -0.25 -3.81 13.00
C ALA A 124 0.90 -4.23 12.06
N GLY A 125 0.78 -5.37 11.38
CA GLY A 125 1.75 -5.81 10.37
C GLY A 125 1.91 -4.82 9.21
N CYS A 126 0.81 -4.26 8.70
CA CYS A 126 0.84 -3.23 7.67
C CYS A 126 1.55 -1.95 8.16
N ALA A 127 1.25 -1.52 9.38
CA ALA A 127 1.84 -0.32 9.97
C ALA A 127 3.37 -0.46 10.11
N GLU A 128 3.85 -1.61 10.55
CA GLU A 128 5.28 -1.87 10.71
C GLU A 128 6.04 -1.80 9.37
N VAL A 129 5.47 -2.34 8.30
CA VAL A 129 6.05 -2.24 6.95
C VAL A 129 6.16 -0.78 6.51
N LEU A 130 5.09 -0.01 6.67
CA LEU A 130 5.01 1.36 6.19
C LEU A 130 5.90 2.31 6.99
N ARG A 131 5.98 2.13 8.32
CA ARG A 131 6.90 2.89 9.19
C ARG A 131 8.36 2.67 8.82
N ARG A 132 8.75 1.42 8.55
CA ARG A 132 10.12 1.11 8.07
C ARG A 132 10.46 1.79 6.74
N LEU A 133 9.46 2.19 5.96
CA LEU A 133 9.62 2.89 4.69
C LEU A 133 9.46 4.41 4.79
N GLY A 134 9.44 4.93 6.02
CA GLY A 134 9.45 6.36 6.32
C GLY A 134 8.08 7.04 6.29
N TRP A 135 6.98 6.27 6.24
CA TRP A 135 5.63 6.82 6.31
C TRP A 135 5.19 7.08 7.76
N THR A 136 4.46 8.17 7.97
CA THR A 136 3.70 8.38 9.21
C THR A 136 2.47 7.49 9.18
N VAL A 137 2.23 6.71 10.24
CA VAL A 137 1.10 5.76 10.29
C VAL A 137 0.33 5.91 11.60
N LEU A 138 -0.94 6.30 11.48
CA LEU A 138 -1.86 6.56 12.59
C LEU A 138 -3.01 5.55 12.56
N LEU A 139 -3.33 4.93 13.71
CA LEU A 139 -4.45 4.00 13.83
C LEU A 139 -5.71 4.72 14.31
N TYR A 140 -6.78 4.62 13.54
CA TYR A 140 -8.08 5.19 13.86
C TYR A 140 -9.17 4.12 13.99
N ARG A 141 -10.28 4.49 14.62
CA ARG A 141 -11.53 3.72 14.62
C ARG A 141 -12.58 4.48 13.84
N GLY A 142 -13.10 3.86 12.80
CA GLY A 142 -14.14 4.39 11.95
C GLY A 142 -15.54 3.89 12.33
N PRO A 143 -16.52 4.05 11.41
CA PRO A 143 -17.87 3.55 11.59
C PRO A 143 -17.91 2.06 11.96
N ARG A 144 -18.89 1.68 12.78
CA ARG A 144 -19.05 0.30 13.29
C ARG A 144 -17.81 -0.22 14.03
N ARG A 145 -17.04 0.68 14.66
CA ARG A 145 -15.80 0.40 15.42
C ARG A 145 -14.71 -0.31 14.60
N ARG A 146 -14.76 -0.21 13.26
CA ARG A 146 -13.73 -0.80 12.38
C ARG A 146 -12.45 0.02 12.42
N ARG A 147 -11.32 -0.63 12.65
CA ARG A 147 -10.01 0.03 12.60
C ARG A 147 -9.57 0.29 11.17
N TYR A 148 -8.76 1.33 11.01
CA TYR A 148 -8.05 1.63 9.78
C TYR A 148 -6.79 2.42 10.11
N LEU A 149 -5.80 2.37 9.23
CA LEU A 149 -4.64 3.23 9.27
C LEU A 149 -4.88 4.43 8.37
N GLU A 150 -4.54 5.62 8.87
CA GLU A 150 -4.23 6.77 8.03
C GLU A 150 -2.71 6.82 7.85
N VAL A 151 -2.27 6.86 6.60
CA VAL A 151 -0.87 6.84 6.20
C VAL A 151 -0.57 8.17 5.53
N GLU A 152 0.40 8.89 6.07
CA GLU A 152 0.72 10.26 5.69
C GLU A 152 2.21 10.40 5.37
N PRO A 153 2.58 11.42 4.56
CA PRO A 153 3.98 11.80 4.43
C PRO A 153 4.63 12.05 5.80
N PRO A 154 5.95 11.83 5.95
CA PRO A 154 6.63 12.19 7.19
C PRO A 154 6.55 13.70 7.45
N ALA A 155 6.47 14.10 8.72
CA ALA A 155 6.45 15.49 9.11
C ALA A 155 7.72 16.22 8.62
N GLY A 156 7.57 17.46 8.14
CA GLY A 156 8.70 18.28 7.67
C GLY A 156 9.00 18.19 6.17
N VAL A 157 8.26 17.39 5.39
CA VAL A 157 8.32 17.45 3.92
C VAL A 157 7.57 18.68 3.40
N PRO A 158 8.17 19.54 2.54
CA PRO A 158 7.47 20.70 1.98
C PRO A 158 6.16 20.31 1.28
N GLY A 159 5.05 20.96 1.64
CA GLY A 159 3.70 20.66 1.14
C GLY A 159 2.88 19.67 1.98
N ALA A 160 3.36 19.30 3.18
CA ALA A 160 2.62 18.52 4.19
C ALA A 160 1.72 19.39 5.11
N ARG A 161 1.33 20.60 4.68
CA ARG A 161 0.38 21.46 5.38
C ARG A 161 -0.81 21.76 4.50
#